data_AF-A0A1J1AC63-F1
#
_entry.id   AF-A0A1J1AC63-F1
#
_cell.length_a   1.000
_cell.length_b   1.000
_cell.length_c   1.000
_cell.angle_alpha   90.00
_cell.angle_beta   90.00
_cell.angle_gamma   90.00
#
_symmetry.space_group_name_H-M   'P 1'
#
loop_
_entity.id
_entity.type
_entity.pdbx_description
1 polymer ?
#
loop_
_entity_poly.entity_id
_entity_poly.type
_entity_poly.pdbx_seq_one_letter_code
_entity_poly.pdbx_strand_id
1 'polypeptide(L)'
;MKMKLLTVLLGVVGSVFPRRVIEVSKTMALGPSYRNTEDLEPRQWFVTAVRIQSLLVLLAGVYALRRSDGAEFEVPSKPTLTPMESDTESEEE
;
A
#
# COMPACT_ATOMS: atom_id res chain seq x y z
N MET A 1 7.03 12.40 -0.20
CA MET A 1 6.94 12.51 -1.69
C MET A 1 7.51 11.29 -2.43
N LYS A 2 8.73 10.81 -2.13
CA LYS A 2 9.39 9.69 -2.84
C LYS A 2 8.56 8.40 -2.96
N MET A 3 7.94 7.94 -1.86
CA MET A 3 7.12 6.71 -1.88
C MET A 3 5.89 6.83 -2.80
N LYS A 4 5.22 7.99 -2.82
CA LYS A 4 4.03 8.21 -3.66
C LYS A 4 4.37 8.16 -5.16
N LEU A 5 5.49 8.78 -5.52
CA LEU A 5 6.03 8.73 -6.89
C LEU A 5 6.39 7.29 -7.29
N LEU A 6 7.02 6.54 -6.37
CA LEU A 6 7.36 5.14 -6.60
C LEU A 6 6.10 4.28 -6.82
N THR A 7 5.03 4.49 -6.07
CA THR A 7 3.73 3.83 -6.27
C THR A 7 3.15 4.11 -7.65
N VAL A 8 3.19 5.37 -8.09
CA VAL A 8 2.75 5.76 -9.45
C VAL A 8 3.58 5.05 -10.51
N LEU A 9 4.92 5.06 -10.38
CA LEU A 9 5.82 4.41 -11.33
C LEU A 9 5.57 2.89 -11.40
N LEU A 10 5.43 2.22 -10.26
CA LEU A 10 5.08 0.79 -10.23
C LEU A 10 3.73 0.52 -10.92
N GLY A 11 2.73 1.36 -10.67
CA GLY A 11 1.42 1.25 -11.32
C GLY A 11 1.49 1.41 -12.84
N VAL A 12 2.29 2.37 -13.34
CA VAL A 12 2.52 2.56 -14.78
C VAL A 12 3.24 1.34 -15.38
N VAL A 13 4.35 0.91 -14.77
CA VAL A 13 5.16 -0.20 -15.27
C VAL A 13 4.35 -1.49 -15.33
N GLY A 14 3.59 -1.82 -14.28
CA GLY A 14 2.75 -3.01 -14.27
C GLY A 14 1.53 -2.94 -15.20
N SER A 15 1.05 -1.73 -15.53
CA SER A 15 -0.07 -1.56 -16.46
C SER A 15 0.37 -1.68 -17.93
N VAL A 16 1.54 -1.13 -18.27
CA VAL A 16 2.07 -1.14 -19.64
C VAL A 16 2.82 -2.44 -19.95
N PHE A 17 3.54 -2.99 -18.97
CA PHE A 17 4.39 -4.17 -19.15
C PHE A 17 4.02 -5.31 -18.19
N PRO A 18 2.75 -5.79 -18.18
CA PRO A 18 2.30 -6.79 -17.22
C PRO A 18 3.09 -8.10 -17.34
N ARG A 19 3.49 -8.51 -18.56
CA ARG A 19 4.29 -9.73 -18.80
C ARG A 19 5.67 -9.67 -18.15
N ARG A 20 6.36 -8.53 -18.22
CA ARG A 20 7.69 -8.36 -17.61
C ARG A 20 7.61 -8.36 -16.09
N VAL A 21 6.57 -7.74 -15.52
CA VAL A 21 6.32 -7.79 -14.08
C VAL A 21 6.08 -9.23 -13.62
N ILE A 22 5.29 -10.00 -14.39
CA ILE A 22 5.06 -11.42 -14.10
C ILE A 22 6.37 -12.21 -14.15
N GLU A 23 7.20 -12.05 -15.20
CA GLU A 23 8.50 -12.72 -15.31
C GLU A 23 9.40 -12.46 -14.10
N VAL A 24 9.60 -11.19 -13.73
CA VAL A 24 10.44 -10.83 -12.58
C VAL A 24 9.87 -11.39 -11.28
N SER A 25 8.55 -11.25 -11.08
CA SER A 25 7.89 -11.76 -9.86
C SER A 25 7.99 -13.28 -9.75
N LYS A 26 7.91 -14.00 -10.88
CA LYS A 26 8.03 -15.44 -10.97
C LYS A 26 9.42 -15.90 -10.57
N THR A 27 10.46 -15.29 -11.13
CA THR A 27 11.85 -15.61 -10.76
C THR A 27 12.14 -15.28 -9.30
N MET A 28 11.66 -14.14 -8.79
CA MET A 28 11.91 -13.76 -7.39
C MET A 28 11.12 -14.61 -6.38
N ALA A 29 9.83 -14.83 -6.62
CA ALA A 29 8.96 -15.51 -5.67
C ALA A 29 9.08 -17.03 -5.74
N LEU A 30 9.22 -17.58 -6.95
CA LEU A 30 9.21 -19.02 -7.18
C LEU A 30 10.60 -19.58 -7.43
N GLY A 31 11.56 -18.78 -7.91
CA GLY A 31 12.92 -19.26 -8.23
C GLY A 31 13.66 -19.97 -7.08
N PRO A 32 13.48 -19.57 -5.80
CA PRO A 32 14.08 -20.29 -4.68
C PRO A 32 13.50 -21.69 -4.44
N SER A 33 12.28 -21.98 -4.90
CA SER A 33 11.55 -23.23 -4.60
C SER A 33 11.29 -24.11 -5.82
N TYR A 34 11.18 -23.51 -7.01
CA TYR A 34 10.90 -24.19 -8.27
C TYR A 34 12.12 -24.09 -9.19
N ARG A 35 12.54 -25.23 -9.75
CA ARG A 35 13.67 -25.28 -10.69
C ARG A 35 13.33 -24.89 -12.12
N ASN A 36 12.04 -24.75 -12.43
CA ASN A 36 11.54 -24.59 -13.80
C ASN A 36 10.60 -23.37 -13.91
N THR A 37 11.04 -22.27 -13.33
CA THR A 37 10.33 -20.98 -13.31
C THR A 37 10.45 -20.22 -14.61
N GLU A 38 11.05 -20.76 -15.64
CA GLU A 38 11.15 -20.21 -16.98
C GLU A 38 9.95 -20.71 -17.80
N ASP A 39 9.56 -21.96 -17.60
CA ASP A 39 8.54 -22.64 -18.42
C ASP A 39 7.09 -22.31 -18.04
N LEU A 40 6.81 -21.79 -16.84
CA LEU A 40 5.41 -21.42 -16.50
C LEU A 40 4.93 -20.22 -17.32
N GLU A 41 4.02 -20.47 -18.24
CA GLU A 41 3.44 -19.42 -19.07
C GLU A 41 2.17 -18.84 -18.43
N PRO A 42 2.08 -17.51 -18.24
CA PRO A 42 0.91 -16.92 -17.64
C PRO A 42 -0.29 -17.01 -18.58
N ARG A 43 -1.42 -17.50 -18.04
CA ARG A 43 -2.70 -17.46 -18.74
C ARG A 43 -3.12 -16.00 -19.02
N GLN A 44 -3.82 -15.76 -20.12
CA GLN A 44 -4.21 -14.40 -20.55
C GLN A 44 -5.06 -13.65 -19.51
N TRP A 45 -5.93 -14.35 -18.78
CA TRP A 45 -6.72 -13.75 -17.70
C TRP A 45 -5.83 -13.22 -16.57
N PHE A 46 -4.71 -13.89 -16.28
CA PHE A 46 -3.77 -13.48 -15.23
C PHE A 46 -2.99 -12.23 -15.64
N VAL A 47 -2.59 -12.15 -16.91
CA VAL A 47 -1.99 -10.93 -17.49
C VAL A 47 -2.97 -9.75 -17.37
N THR A 48 -4.26 -10.02 -17.62
CA THR A 48 -5.33 -9.01 -17.48
C THR A 48 -5.51 -8.58 -16.02
N ALA A 49 -5.50 -9.52 -15.08
CA ALA A 49 -5.60 -9.24 -13.65
C ALA A 49 -4.45 -8.36 -13.15
N VAL A 50 -3.20 -8.68 -13.52
CA VAL A 50 -2.01 -7.87 -13.18
C VAL A 50 -2.12 -6.45 -13.74
N ARG A 51 -2.65 -6.30 -14.97
CA ARG A 51 -2.87 -4.98 -15.57
C ARG A 51 -3.89 -4.16 -14.79
N ILE A 52 -5.02 -4.76 -14.40
CA ILE A 52 -6.06 -4.12 -13.59
C ILE A 52 -5.51 -3.74 -12.21
N GLN A 53 -4.82 -4.66 -11.53
CA GLN A 53 -4.18 -4.39 -10.25
C GLN A 53 -3.22 -3.21 -10.35
N SER A 54 -2.40 -3.14 -11.40
CA SER A 54 -1.44 -2.06 -11.61
C SER A 54 -2.13 -0.72 -11.89
N LEU A 55 -3.26 -0.72 -12.60
CA LEU A 55 -4.14 0.44 -12.77
C LEU A 55 -4.70 0.93 -11.43
N LEU A 56 -5.13 0.03 -10.55
CA LEU A 56 -5.61 0.40 -9.21
C LEU A 56 -4.48 1.00 -8.35
N VAL A 57 -3.28 0.43 -8.40
CA VAL A 57 -2.10 0.96 -7.71
C VAL A 57 -1.73 2.34 -8.25
N LEU A 58 -1.77 2.53 -9.56
CA LEU A 58 -1.56 3.83 -10.21
C LEU A 58 -2.55 4.87 -9.71
N LEU A 59 -3.85 4.54 -9.71
CA LEU A 59 -4.92 5.41 -9.22
C LEU A 59 -4.74 5.77 -7.75
N ALA A 60 -4.38 4.80 -6.91
CA ALA A 60 -4.10 5.04 -5.49
C ALA A 60 -2.90 5.99 -5.30
N GLY A 61 -1.83 5.82 -6.07
CA GLY A 61 -0.67 6.70 -6.06
C GLY A 61 -1.01 8.13 -6.47
N VAL A 62 -1.77 8.30 -7.55
CA VAL A 62 -2.24 9.61 -8.04
C VAL A 62 -3.15 10.27 -7.01
N TYR A 63 -4.06 9.52 -6.40
CA TYR A 63 -4.95 10.01 -5.36
C TYR A 63 -4.19 10.47 -4.11
N ALA A 64 -3.20 9.67 -3.67
CA ALA A 64 -2.36 10.01 -2.53
C ALA A 64 -1.46 11.23 -2.79
N LEU A 65 -1.03 11.45 -4.04
CA LEU A 65 -0.33 12.68 -4.45
C LEU A 65 -1.26 13.89 -4.34
N ARG A 66 -2.48 13.78 -4.87
CA ARG A 66 -3.49 14.85 -4.82
C ARG A 66 -3.90 15.24 -3.39
N ARG A 67 -3.86 14.31 -2.43
CA ARG A 67 -4.15 14.60 -1.00
C ARG A 67 -2.98 15.14 -0.19
N SER A 68 -1.76 15.19 -0.75
CA SER A 68 -0.56 15.59 0.00
C SER A 68 -0.57 17.06 0.44
N ASP A 69 -1.41 17.88 -0.15
CA ASP A 69 -1.41 19.34 0.06
C ASP A 69 -2.11 19.78 1.38
N GLY A 70 -2.58 18.86 2.23
CA GLY A 70 -3.42 19.24 3.38
C GLY A 70 -3.33 18.38 4.63
N ALA A 71 -2.19 17.77 4.97
CA ALA A 71 -2.06 17.03 6.22
C ALA A 71 -0.76 17.36 6.95
N GLU A 72 -0.71 18.56 7.52
CA GLU A 72 0.12 18.81 8.69
C GLU A 72 -0.65 18.25 9.89
N PHE A 73 -0.32 17.02 10.29
CA PHE A 73 -0.85 16.45 11.52
C PHE A 73 -0.13 17.13 12.68
N GLU A 74 -0.72 18.19 13.19
CA GLU A 74 -0.26 18.85 14.42
C GLU A 74 -0.50 17.88 15.58
N VAL A 75 0.54 17.15 15.97
CA VAL A 75 0.54 16.32 17.18
C VAL A 75 0.47 17.29 18.35
N PRO A 76 -0.62 17.35 19.15
CA PRO A 76 -0.63 18.20 20.33
C PRO A 76 0.46 17.72 21.31
N SER A 77 1.49 18.56 21.51
CA SER A 77 2.71 18.25 22.26
C SER A 77 2.51 18.04 23.77
N LYS A 78 1.28 18.18 24.27
CA LYS A 78 0.95 17.95 25.67
C LYS A 78 -0.19 16.93 25.74
N PRO A 79 0.01 15.77 26.39
CA PRO A 79 -1.12 14.95 26.76
C PRO A 79 -1.99 15.78 27.72
N THR A 80 -3.24 16.02 27.33
CA THR A 80 -4.25 16.53 28.25
C THR A 80 -4.50 15.44 29.29
N LEU A 81 -3.75 15.50 30.39
CA LEU A 81 -4.07 14.76 31.60
C LEU A 81 -5.23 15.49 32.26
N THR A 82 -6.45 15.25 31.81
CA THR A 82 -7.62 15.58 32.63
C THR A 82 -7.59 14.59 33.79
N PRO A 83 -7.39 15.04 35.04
CA PRO A 83 -7.58 14.14 36.17
C PRO A 83 -9.03 13.64 36.10
N MET A 84 -9.23 12.32 36.12
CA MET A 84 -10.55 11.81 36.49
C MET A 84 -10.73 12.20 37.96
N GLU A 85 -11.59 13.19 38.23
CA GLU A 85 -12.20 13.30 39.54
C GLU A 85 -13.00 12.00 39.74
N SER A 86 -12.50 11.15 40.64
CA SER A 86 -13.27 10.06 41.18
C SER A 86 -14.24 10.69 42.18
N ASP A 87 -15.51 10.78 41.80
CA ASP A 87 -16.61 11.09 42.72
C ASP A 87 -16.69 9.97 43.77
N THR A 88 -15.90 10.08 44.83
CA THR A 88 -16.17 9.40 46.10
C THR A 88 -17.15 10.25 46.87
N GLU A 89 -18.42 10.14 46.48
CA GLU A 89 -19.53 10.42 47.38
C GLU A 89 -19.78 9.12 48.17
N SER A 90 -19.44 9.13 49.46
CA SER A 90 -19.70 8.02 50.37
C SER A 90 -19.96 8.59 51.76
N GLU A 91 -21.23 8.91 51.98
CA GLU A 91 -22.02 8.69 53.21
C GLU A 91 -21.38 9.14 54.55
N GLU A 92 -21.74 10.37 54.96
CA GLU A 92 -21.92 10.70 56.39
C GLU A 92 -23.38 10.42 56.78
N GLU A 93 -23.62 9.34 57.55
CA GLU A 93 -24.38 9.33 58.82
C GLU A 93 -24.41 7.93 59.46
#